data_AF-A0A8J6LKR3-F1
#
_entry.id   AF-A0A8J6LKR3-F1
#
_cell.length_a   1.000
_cell.length_b   1.000
_cell.length_c   1.000
_cell.angle_alpha   90.00
_cell.angle_beta   90.00
_cell.angle_gamma   90.00
#
_symmetry.space_group_name_H-M   'P 1'
#
loop_
_entity.id
_entity.type
_entity.pdbx_description
1 polymer ?
#
loop_
_entity_poly.entity_id
_entity_poly.type
_entity_poly.pdbx_seq_one_letter_code
_entity_poly.pdbx_strand_id
1 'polypeptide(L)'
;MIEFLCKFGRIFAFTPYSCNNRHPSFFQRCHICLVFAIYTVTFFGVQYVAAPQYSQLTHIQLVLSAVTYTNFYFTNVHILVVVMGLNQNRWFRLIDLLKSIEIRLDTKQFTILKLSLVIFLSLCAFELFVTFYYFGLVTFLLFLPTNIYTYSQFTYSICTCVVLQMVLTRYQHYTKAVLNRTDELFTVLQRVKLGVFTLKKCVNAFNDIFGWTTLGSVFCGTFKCFVYIDVASKHSEVVEMWWGTEGDQLHFLCEIGFIAVMWVGVLAPYLDNSVIALFQTGIVLTIFLSDKILNEFDNLLDLAWQRKGLNPHLDKEFKLFVSFVECNRPRFTAARFFAIDRSTLFKIINSSIGFFLIMIQSY
;
A
#
# COMPACT_ATOMS: atom_id res chain seq x y z
N MET A 1 10.88 -16.22 -3.32
CA MET A 1 10.02 -15.14 -2.77
C MET A 1 8.82 -14.85 -3.67
N ILE A 2 9.02 -14.61 -4.97
CA ILE A 2 7.92 -14.39 -5.93
C ILE A 2 6.89 -15.53 -5.88
N GLU A 3 7.36 -16.78 -5.75
CA GLU A 3 6.48 -17.95 -5.57
C GLU A 3 5.64 -17.89 -4.28
N PHE A 4 6.20 -17.38 -3.18
CA PHE A 4 5.45 -17.19 -1.94
C PHE A 4 4.34 -16.14 -2.12
N LEU A 5 4.66 -15.03 -2.80
CA LEU A 5 3.69 -13.98 -3.15
C LEU A 5 2.57 -14.52 -4.05
N CYS A 6 2.91 -15.34 -5.05
CA CYS A 6 1.91 -16.01 -5.88
C CYS A 6 1.08 -17.01 -5.07
N LYS A 7 1.70 -17.85 -4.25
CA LYS A 7 1.00 -18.85 -3.43
C LYS A 7 0.03 -18.22 -2.45
N PHE A 8 0.41 -17.10 -1.84
CA PHE A 8 -0.41 -16.39 -0.87
C PHE A 8 -1.63 -15.71 -1.51
N GLY A 9 -1.42 -14.90 -2.55
CA GLY A 9 -2.53 -14.21 -3.24
C GLY A 9 -3.45 -15.13 -4.05
N ARG A 10 -3.03 -16.37 -4.34
CA ARG A 10 -3.81 -17.37 -5.08
C ARG A 10 -5.14 -17.73 -4.42
N ILE A 11 -5.21 -17.72 -3.09
CA ILE A 11 -6.40 -18.15 -2.34
C ILE A 11 -7.63 -17.33 -2.75
N PHE A 12 -7.45 -16.02 -2.93
CA PHE A 12 -8.52 -15.08 -3.30
C PHE A 12 -8.39 -14.57 -4.74
N ALA A 13 -7.64 -15.28 -5.58
CA ALA A 13 -7.40 -14.92 -6.98
C ALA A 13 -6.78 -13.53 -7.20
N PHE A 14 -6.00 -13.01 -6.25
CA PHE A 14 -5.32 -11.71 -6.35
C PHE A 14 -4.00 -11.75 -7.10
N THR A 15 -3.40 -12.93 -7.18
CA THR A 15 -2.17 -13.15 -7.91
C THR A 15 -2.32 -14.33 -8.86
N PRO A 16 -1.50 -14.40 -9.92
CA PRO A 16 -1.51 -15.54 -10.82
C PRO A 16 -1.26 -16.86 -10.06
N TYR A 17 -1.93 -17.92 -10.52
CA TYR A 17 -1.88 -19.23 -9.85
C TYR A 17 -0.46 -19.82 -9.76
N SER A 18 0.39 -19.52 -10.74
CA SER A 18 1.78 -19.94 -10.81
C SER A 18 2.59 -18.92 -11.61
N CYS A 19 3.87 -18.77 -11.28
CA CYS A 19 4.82 -17.92 -12.00
C CYS A 19 5.03 -18.34 -13.46
N ASN A 20 4.66 -19.55 -13.84
CA ASN A 20 4.93 -20.12 -15.18
C ASN A 20 3.65 -20.30 -16.02
N ASN A 21 2.47 -20.12 -15.45
CA ASN A 21 1.21 -20.41 -16.12
C ASN A 21 0.64 -19.17 -16.85
N ARG A 22 1.18 -18.85 -18.04
CA ARG A 22 0.81 -17.63 -18.79
C ARG A 22 -0.61 -17.64 -19.34
N HIS A 23 -1.19 -18.82 -19.61
CA HIS A 23 -2.53 -18.94 -20.18
C HIS A 23 -3.49 -19.49 -19.12
N PRO A 24 -4.39 -18.66 -18.59
CA PRO A 24 -5.30 -19.11 -17.55
C PRO A 24 -6.23 -20.19 -18.09
N SER A 25 -6.33 -21.30 -17.37
CA SER A 25 -7.31 -22.34 -17.71
C SER A 25 -8.74 -21.83 -17.51
N PHE A 26 -9.71 -22.47 -18.15
CA PHE A 26 -11.13 -22.13 -17.98
C PHE A 26 -11.53 -22.11 -16.49
N PHE A 27 -11.08 -23.10 -15.71
CA PHE A 27 -11.31 -23.16 -14.26
C PHE A 27 -10.77 -21.94 -13.50
N GLN A 28 -9.61 -21.40 -13.89
CA GLN A 28 -9.06 -20.20 -13.25
C GLN A 28 -9.90 -18.96 -13.56
N ARG A 29 -10.41 -18.83 -14.79
CA ARG A 29 -11.32 -17.74 -15.15
C ARG A 29 -12.65 -17.85 -14.39
N CYS A 30 -13.21 -19.05 -14.30
CA CYS A 30 -14.40 -19.31 -13.49
C CYS A 30 -14.17 -18.99 -12.01
N HIS A 31 -12.99 -19.32 -11.47
CA HIS A 31 -12.64 -18.98 -10.10
C HIS A 31 -12.58 -17.46 -9.88
N ILE A 32 -11.96 -16.69 -10.78
CA ILE A 32 -11.96 -15.21 -10.70
C ILE A 32 -13.39 -14.66 -10.76
N CYS A 33 -14.23 -15.18 -11.66
CA CYS A 33 -15.63 -14.74 -11.78
C CYS A 33 -16.44 -15.08 -10.52
N LEU A 34 -16.22 -16.26 -9.94
CA LEU A 34 -16.88 -16.70 -8.72
C LEU A 34 -16.47 -15.83 -7.52
N VAL A 35 -15.17 -15.56 -7.35
CA VAL A 35 -14.68 -14.68 -6.30
C VAL A 35 -15.29 -13.28 -6.49
N PHE A 36 -15.28 -12.74 -7.71
CA PHE A 36 -15.90 -11.45 -8.01
C PHE A 36 -17.41 -11.40 -7.70
N ALA A 37 -18.14 -12.46 -8.02
CA ALA A 37 -19.57 -12.58 -7.70
C ALA A 37 -19.79 -12.61 -6.18
N ILE A 38 -18.99 -13.38 -5.43
CA ILE A 38 -19.04 -13.41 -3.96
C ILE A 38 -18.80 -12.01 -3.41
N TYR A 39 -17.76 -11.31 -3.86
CA TYR A 39 -17.47 -9.93 -3.45
C TYR A 39 -18.65 -8.99 -3.71
N THR A 40 -19.26 -9.09 -4.90
CA THR A 40 -20.36 -8.20 -5.29
C THR A 40 -21.63 -8.46 -4.47
N VAL A 41 -22.05 -9.72 -4.33
CA VAL A 41 -23.20 -10.10 -3.48
C VAL A 41 -22.97 -9.67 -2.04
N THR A 42 -21.76 -9.90 -1.55
CA THR A 42 -21.32 -9.53 -0.21
C THR A 42 -21.36 -8.01 0.01
N PHE A 43 -20.90 -7.22 -0.96
CA PHE A 43 -20.98 -5.75 -0.93
C PHE A 43 -22.43 -5.28 -0.73
N PHE A 44 -23.33 -5.70 -1.63
CA PHE A 44 -24.71 -5.26 -1.59
C PHE A 44 -25.46 -5.80 -0.37
N GLY A 45 -25.15 -7.02 0.07
CA GLY A 45 -25.71 -7.59 1.29
C GLY A 45 -25.37 -6.77 2.53
N VAL A 46 -24.11 -6.34 2.69
CA VAL A 46 -23.69 -5.45 3.79
C VAL A 46 -24.42 -4.12 3.73
N GLN A 47 -24.48 -3.48 2.56
CA GLN A 47 -25.13 -2.18 2.42
C GLN A 47 -26.63 -2.26 2.76
N TYR A 48 -27.29 -3.34 2.37
CA TYR A 48 -28.70 -3.57 2.69
C TYR A 48 -28.92 -3.70 4.21
N VAL A 49 -28.10 -4.48 4.90
CA VAL A 49 -28.28 -4.70 6.34
C VAL A 49 -27.77 -3.52 7.17
N ALA A 50 -26.77 -2.79 6.71
CA ALA A 50 -26.26 -1.58 7.38
C ALA A 50 -27.16 -0.34 7.16
N ALA A 51 -28.13 -0.40 6.24
CA ALA A 51 -29.01 0.73 5.92
C ALA A 51 -29.71 1.37 7.13
N PRO A 52 -30.24 0.61 8.13
CA PRO A 52 -30.86 1.18 9.32
C PRO A 52 -29.85 1.88 10.25
N GLN A 53 -28.57 1.51 10.21
CA GLN A 53 -27.53 2.18 11.01
C GLN A 53 -27.15 3.52 10.37
N TYR A 54 -27.22 3.63 9.04
CA TYR A 54 -26.88 4.86 8.33
C TYR A 54 -27.84 6.02 8.62
N SER A 55 -29.07 5.76 9.08
CA SER A 55 -29.97 6.83 9.52
C SER A 55 -29.52 7.51 10.82
N GLN A 56 -28.59 6.92 11.56
CA GLN A 56 -28.03 7.50 12.79
C GLN A 56 -26.76 8.32 12.54
N LEU A 57 -26.17 8.23 11.34
CA LEU A 57 -24.94 8.96 11.00
C LEU A 57 -25.26 10.40 10.57
N THR A 58 -24.34 11.32 10.85
CA THR A 58 -24.45 12.68 10.30
C THR A 58 -24.26 12.67 8.78
N HIS A 59 -24.73 13.71 8.09
CA HIS A 59 -24.57 13.83 6.64
C HIS A 59 -23.11 13.67 6.18
N ILE A 60 -22.16 14.26 6.93
CA ILE A 60 -20.72 14.15 6.64
C ILE A 60 -20.25 12.69 6.78
N GLN A 61 -20.60 12.01 7.88
CA GLN A 61 -20.23 10.62 8.10
C GLN A 61 -20.82 9.68 7.05
N LEU A 62 -22.07 9.93 6.65
CA LEU A 62 -22.75 9.17 5.62
C LEU A 62 -22.04 9.31 4.27
N VAL A 63 -21.69 10.55 3.87
CA VAL A 63 -20.94 10.80 2.64
C VAL A 63 -19.56 10.14 2.69
N LEU A 64 -18.80 10.34 3.77
CA LEU A 64 -17.47 9.74 3.94
C LEU A 64 -17.51 8.21 3.92
N SER A 65 -18.51 7.61 4.57
CA SER A 65 -18.73 6.16 4.57
C SER A 65 -19.08 5.66 3.18
N ALA A 66 -20.02 6.31 2.49
CA ALA A 66 -20.42 5.95 1.12
C ALA A 66 -19.24 6.01 0.14
N VAL A 67 -18.43 7.08 0.22
CA VAL A 67 -17.22 7.22 -0.61
C VAL A 67 -16.20 6.14 -0.28
N THR A 68 -16.00 5.83 1.01
CA THR A 68 -15.08 4.79 1.47
C THR A 68 -15.49 3.40 0.93
N TYR A 69 -16.77 3.02 1.09
CA TYR A 69 -17.29 1.74 0.57
C TYR A 69 -17.24 1.66 -0.95
N THR A 70 -17.58 2.74 -1.65
CA THR A 70 -17.49 2.82 -3.11
C THR A 70 -16.05 2.63 -3.58
N ASN A 71 -15.10 3.27 -2.91
CA ASN A 71 -13.69 3.14 -3.21
C ASN A 71 -13.15 1.73 -2.92
N PHE A 72 -13.59 1.08 -1.84
CA PHE A 72 -13.28 -0.33 -1.58
C PHE A 72 -13.79 -1.23 -2.70
N TYR A 73 -15.04 -1.07 -3.10
CA TYR A 73 -15.64 -1.87 -4.18
C TYR A 73 -14.89 -1.64 -5.50
N PHE A 74 -14.64 -0.37 -5.86
CA PHE A 74 -13.89 0.00 -7.05
C PHE A 74 -12.49 -0.61 -7.07
N THR A 75 -11.79 -0.59 -5.93
CA THR A 75 -10.45 -1.19 -5.81
C THR A 75 -10.49 -2.70 -6.05
N ASN A 76 -11.50 -3.40 -5.51
CA ASN A 76 -11.64 -4.85 -5.71
C ASN A 76 -12.08 -5.21 -7.14
N VAL A 77 -12.97 -4.43 -7.74
CA VAL A 77 -13.32 -4.54 -9.17
C VAL A 77 -12.07 -4.37 -10.02
N HIS A 78 -11.25 -3.35 -9.74
CA HIS A 78 -10.00 -3.11 -10.45
C HIS A 78 -9.05 -4.31 -10.33
N ILE A 79 -8.86 -4.82 -9.11
CA ILE A 79 -8.02 -5.98 -8.84
C ILE A 79 -8.50 -7.23 -9.60
N LEU A 80 -9.76 -7.61 -9.43
CA LEU A 80 -10.27 -8.88 -9.95
C LEU A 80 -10.54 -8.83 -11.45
N VAL A 81 -11.16 -7.75 -11.94
CA VAL A 81 -11.57 -7.63 -13.34
C VAL A 81 -10.43 -7.08 -14.18
N VAL A 82 -9.88 -5.92 -13.82
CA VAL A 82 -8.92 -5.22 -14.67
C VAL A 82 -7.54 -5.87 -14.59
N VAL A 83 -7.03 -6.10 -13.39
CA VAL A 83 -5.68 -6.62 -13.19
C VAL A 83 -5.62 -8.12 -13.47
N MET A 84 -6.53 -8.89 -12.88
CA MET A 84 -6.52 -10.35 -12.98
C MET A 84 -7.27 -10.90 -14.21
N GLY A 85 -8.39 -10.29 -14.60
CA GLY A 85 -9.15 -10.69 -15.78
C GLY A 85 -8.53 -10.21 -17.10
N LEU A 86 -8.35 -8.89 -17.24
CA LEU A 86 -7.95 -8.28 -18.52
C LEU A 86 -6.44 -8.12 -18.70
N ASN A 87 -5.71 -7.81 -17.62
CA ASN A 87 -4.30 -7.44 -17.69
C ASN A 87 -3.35 -8.44 -17.03
N GLN A 88 -3.73 -9.72 -16.97
CA GLN A 88 -2.90 -10.76 -16.37
C GLN A 88 -1.48 -10.83 -16.99
N ASN A 89 -1.37 -10.50 -18.28
CA ASN A 89 -0.08 -10.41 -18.98
C ASN A 89 0.88 -9.39 -18.34
N ARG A 90 0.37 -8.32 -17.73
CA ARG A 90 1.21 -7.34 -17.03
C ARG A 90 1.85 -7.94 -15.79
N TRP A 91 1.12 -8.77 -15.05
CA TRP A 91 1.66 -9.51 -13.90
C TRP A 91 2.78 -10.46 -14.32
N PHE A 92 2.60 -11.24 -15.38
CA PHE A 92 3.66 -12.11 -15.88
C PHE A 92 4.88 -11.32 -16.34
N ARG A 93 4.68 -10.19 -17.03
CA ARG A 93 5.76 -9.29 -17.40
C ARG A 93 6.50 -8.76 -16.16
N LEU A 94 5.80 -8.37 -15.11
CA LEU A 94 6.42 -7.95 -13.85
C LEU A 94 7.23 -9.10 -13.22
N ILE A 95 6.67 -10.30 -13.15
CA ILE A 95 7.35 -11.49 -12.61
C ILE A 95 8.61 -11.82 -13.41
N ASP A 96 8.54 -11.80 -14.74
CA ASP A 96 9.67 -12.08 -15.62
C ASP A 96 10.78 -11.02 -15.46
N LEU A 97 10.40 -9.73 -15.34
CA LEU A 97 11.34 -8.66 -15.04
C LEU A 97 11.99 -8.85 -13.67
N LEU A 98 11.21 -9.17 -12.64
CA LEU A 98 11.72 -9.42 -11.28
C LEU A 98 12.64 -10.65 -11.21
N LYS A 99 12.33 -11.72 -11.96
CA LYS A 99 13.22 -12.89 -12.12
C LYS A 99 14.53 -12.51 -12.82
N SER A 100 14.49 -11.66 -13.85
CA SER A 100 15.71 -11.19 -14.52
C SER A 100 16.61 -10.33 -13.62
N ILE A 101 16.02 -9.74 -12.58
CA ILE A 101 16.68 -8.88 -11.61
C ILE A 101 17.24 -9.69 -10.41
N GLU A 102 16.94 -10.99 -10.33
CA GLU A 102 17.04 -11.81 -9.11
C GLU A 102 18.31 -11.55 -8.28
N ILE A 103 18.12 -10.82 -7.18
CA ILE A 103 19.04 -10.74 -6.06
C ILE A 103 18.36 -11.48 -4.91
N ARG A 104 19.10 -12.35 -4.23
CA ARG A 104 18.66 -12.93 -2.95
C ARG A 104 18.42 -11.79 -1.97
N LEU A 105 17.15 -11.48 -1.70
CA LEU A 105 16.78 -10.62 -0.58
C LEU A 105 17.32 -11.21 0.71
N ASP A 106 17.72 -10.33 1.62
CA ASP A 106 18.22 -10.73 2.93
C ASP A 106 17.16 -11.58 3.65
N THR A 107 17.59 -12.68 4.27
CA THR A 107 16.70 -13.62 4.97
C THR A 107 15.87 -12.89 6.02
N LYS A 108 16.44 -11.86 6.66
CA LYS A 108 15.77 -10.98 7.63
C LYS A 108 14.53 -10.30 7.05
N GLN A 109 14.63 -9.68 5.88
CA GLN A 109 13.52 -8.94 5.27
C GLN A 109 12.36 -9.88 4.89
N PHE A 110 12.69 -11.08 4.39
CA PHE A 110 11.68 -12.09 4.10
C PHE A 110 10.98 -12.60 5.38
N THR A 111 11.71 -12.75 6.48
CA THR A 111 11.14 -13.13 7.78
C THR A 111 10.18 -12.04 8.30
N ILE A 112 10.54 -10.76 8.18
CA ILE A 112 9.66 -9.64 8.58
C ILE A 112 8.34 -9.67 7.81
N LEU A 113 8.39 -9.93 6.50
CA LEU A 113 7.18 -10.03 5.65
C LEU A 113 6.30 -11.21 6.02
N LYS A 114 6.89 -12.36 6.38
CA LYS A 114 6.12 -13.50 6.89
C LYS A 114 5.50 -13.19 8.25
N LEU A 115 6.26 -12.54 9.12
CA LEU A 115 5.80 -12.18 10.45
C LEU A 115 4.63 -11.19 10.37
N SER A 116 4.71 -10.16 9.54
CA SER A 116 3.60 -9.20 9.35
C SER A 116 2.34 -9.89 8.85
N LEU A 117 2.48 -10.90 7.99
CA LEU A 117 1.36 -11.71 7.52
C LEU A 117 0.71 -12.53 8.64
N VAL A 118 1.52 -13.21 9.46
CA VAL A 118 1.02 -14.00 10.59
C VAL A 118 0.32 -13.09 11.60
N ILE A 119 0.91 -11.94 11.92
CA ILE A 119 0.30 -10.94 12.81
C ILE A 119 -1.06 -10.49 12.27
N PHE A 120 -1.13 -10.11 10.99
CA PHE A 120 -2.38 -9.68 10.38
C PHE A 120 -3.45 -10.78 10.42
N LEU A 121 -3.11 -12.01 10.04
CA LEU A 121 -4.04 -13.14 10.09
C LEU A 121 -4.52 -13.42 11.52
N SER A 122 -3.64 -13.29 12.51
CA SER A 122 -3.99 -13.46 13.92
C SER A 122 -4.95 -12.37 14.40
N LEU A 123 -4.76 -11.12 13.95
CA LEU A 123 -5.64 -10.01 14.28
C LEU A 123 -7.01 -10.19 13.63
N CYS A 124 -7.08 -10.56 12.35
CA CYS A 124 -8.36 -10.86 11.70
C CYS A 124 -9.09 -12.04 12.36
N ALA A 125 -8.38 -13.10 12.73
CA ALA A 125 -8.98 -14.25 13.41
C ALA A 125 -9.52 -13.86 14.79
N PHE A 126 -8.77 -13.04 15.54
CA PHE A 126 -9.18 -12.52 16.84
C PHE A 126 -10.39 -11.59 16.70
N GLU A 127 -10.42 -10.71 15.70
CA GLU A 127 -11.56 -9.82 15.42
C GLU A 127 -12.83 -10.61 15.12
N LEU A 128 -12.72 -11.61 14.25
CA LEU A 128 -13.83 -12.50 13.90
C LEU A 128 -14.32 -13.27 15.14
N PHE A 129 -13.41 -13.76 15.98
CA PHE A 129 -13.75 -14.45 17.23
C PHE A 129 -14.50 -13.54 18.21
N VAL A 130 -13.98 -12.34 18.47
CA VAL A 130 -14.62 -11.35 19.36
C VAL A 130 -15.99 -10.96 18.81
N THR A 131 -16.09 -10.71 17.51
CA THR A 131 -17.37 -10.35 16.88
C THR A 131 -18.41 -11.45 17.05
N PHE A 132 -18.02 -12.69 16.80
CA PHE A 132 -18.89 -13.85 16.96
C PHE A 132 -19.33 -14.05 18.42
N TYR A 133 -18.38 -13.98 19.36
CA TYR A 133 -18.63 -14.27 20.77
C TYR A 133 -19.50 -13.21 21.45
N TYR A 134 -19.23 -11.92 21.22
CA TYR A 134 -19.92 -10.83 21.93
C TYR A 134 -21.18 -10.33 21.20
N PHE A 135 -21.19 -10.34 19.87
CA PHE A 135 -22.28 -9.73 19.09
C PHE A 135 -23.14 -10.76 18.33
N GLY A 136 -22.79 -12.04 18.41
CA GLY A 136 -23.54 -13.14 17.82
C GLY A 136 -23.32 -13.33 16.31
N LEU A 137 -23.98 -14.37 15.77
CA LEU A 137 -23.79 -14.83 14.39
C LEU A 137 -24.21 -13.80 13.33
N VAL A 138 -25.30 -13.07 13.58
CA VAL A 138 -25.82 -12.08 12.60
C VAL A 138 -24.79 -10.97 12.40
N THR A 139 -24.26 -10.40 13.49
CA THR A 139 -23.22 -9.37 13.45
C THR A 139 -21.94 -9.92 12.83
N PHE A 140 -21.53 -11.13 13.20
CA PHE A 140 -20.37 -11.79 12.59
C PHE A 140 -20.49 -11.88 11.04
N LEU A 141 -21.64 -12.27 10.52
CA LEU A 141 -21.87 -12.36 9.07
C LEU A 141 -21.82 -10.98 8.39
N LEU A 142 -22.09 -9.89 9.11
CA LEU A 142 -21.97 -8.51 8.59
C LEU A 142 -20.54 -8.00 8.55
N PHE A 143 -19.68 -8.45 9.46
CA PHE A 143 -18.27 -8.05 9.52
C PHE A 143 -17.35 -8.90 8.63
N LEU A 144 -17.72 -10.14 8.34
CA LEU A 144 -16.95 -11.03 7.45
C LEU A 144 -16.63 -10.38 6.08
N PRO A 145 -17.58 -9.71 5.40
CA PRO A 145 -17.34 -8.91 4.19
C PRO A 145 -16.23 -7.88 4.34
N THR A 146 -16.30 -7.04 5.37
CA THR A 146 -15.33 -5.99 5.68
C THR A 146 -13.95 -6.59 5.89
N ASN A 147 -13.87 -7.71 6.61
CA ASN A 147 -12.64 -8.46 6.82
C ASN A 147 -12.04 -8.99 5.50
N ILE A 148 -12.87 -9.51 4.60
CA ILE A 148 -12.44 -9.98 3.28
C ILE A 148 -11.87 -8.81 2.45
N TYR A 149 -12.52 -7.63 2.46
CA TYR A 149 -12.01 -6.43 1.79
C TYR A 149 -10.67 -5.95 2.34
N THR A 150 -10.57 -5.91 3.67
CA THR A 150 -9.35 -5.49 4.35
C THR A 150 -8.20 -6.45 4.08
N TYR A 151 -8.49 -7.76 4.03
CA TYR A 151 -7.53 -8.78 3.61
C TYR A 151 -7.02 -8.57 2.17
N SER A 152 -7.91 -8.24 1.23
CA SER A 152 -7.55 -7.92 -0.16
C SER A 152 -6.55 -6.77 -0.24
N GLN A 153 -6.87 -5.66 0.41
CA GLN A 153 -6.03 -4.48 0.42
C GLN A 153 -4.69 -4.72 1.11
N PHE A 154 -4.69 -5.43 2.25
CA PHE A 154 -3.47 -5.78 2.96
C PHE A 154 -2.55 -6.66 2.12
N THR A 155 -3.10 -7.68 1.46
CA THR A 155 -2.37 -8.54 0.52
C THR A 155 -1.69 -7.71 -0.57
N TYR A 156 -2.41 -6.78 -1.20
CA TYR A 156 -1.86 -5.91 -2.23
C TYR A 156 -0.81 -4.93 -1.69
N SER A 157 -0.99 -4.42 -0.47
CA SER A 157 0.00 -3.57 0.18
C SER A 157 1.30 -4.33 0.47
N ILE A 158 1.22 -5.57 0.97
CA ILE A 158 2.40 -6.43 1.14
C ILE A 158 3.07 -6.67 -0.22
N CYS A 159 2.28 -7.04 -1.24
CA CYS A 159 2.82 -7.31 -2.58
C CYS A 159 3.57 -6.08 -3.13
N THR A 160 3.00 -4.90 -2.94
CA THR A 160 3.57 -3.61 -3.31
C THR A 160 4.92 -3.40 -2.61
N CYS A 161 4.97 -3.54 -1.29
CA CYS A 161 6.20 -3.39 -0.51
C CYS A 161 7.27 -4.40 -0.93
N VAL A 162 6.91 -5.66 -1.19
CA VAL A 162 7.84 -6.70 -1.65
C VAL A 162 8.47 -6.32 -3.00
N VAL A 163 7.65 -5.92 -3.97
CA VAL A 163 8.13 -5.56 -5.30
C VAL A 163 9.04 -4.33 -5.22
N LEU A 164 8.65 -3.30 -4.47
CA LEU A 164 9.48 -2.11 -4.27
C LEU A 164 10.80 -2.45 -3.57
N GLN A 165 10.79 -3.33 -2.57
CA GLN A 165 12.01 -3.75 -1.87
C GLN A 165 12.97 -4.52 -2.79
N MET A 166 12.45 -5.35 -3.71
CA MET A 166 13.26 -6.00 -4.73
C MET A 166 13.92 -4.99 -5.67
N VAL A 167 13.15 -4.00 -6.14
CA VAL A 167 13.63 -2.91 -7.01
C VAL A 167 14.70 -2.09 -6.30
N LEU A 168 14.45 -1.69 -5.05
CA LEU A 168 15.39 -0.93 -4.22
C LEU A 168 16.72 -1.65 -4.04
N THR A 169 16.67 -2.93 -3.65
CA THR A 169 17.86 -3.75 -3.43
C THR A 169 18.72 -3.83 -4.70
N ARG A 170 18.08 -3.84 -5.88
CA ARG A 170 18.79 -3.83 -7.15
C ARG A 170 19.45 -2.49 -7.46
N TYR A 171 18.78 -1.38 -7.22
CA TYR A 171 19.40 -0.06 -7.36
C TYR A 171 20.63 0.05 -6.46
N GLN A 172 20.52 -0.33 -5.19
CA GLN A 172 21.65 -0.35 -4.24
C GLN A 172 22.82 -1.21 -4.73
N HIS A 173 22.53 -2.35 -5.35
CA HIS A 173 23.57 -3.20 -5.94
C HIS A 173 24.28 -2.49 -7.11
N TYR A 174 23.55 -1.78 -7.98
CA TYR A 174 24.15 -1.02 -9.06
C TYR A 174 24.98 0.16 -8.54
N THR A 175 24.49 0.90 -7.54
CA THR A 175 25.24 1.96 -6.88
C THR A 175 26.58 1.45 -6.33
N LYS A 176 26.56 0.33 -5.60
CA LYS A 176 27.78 -0.30 -5.07
C LYS A 176 28.72 -0.79 -6.17
N ALA A 177 28.19 -1.30 -7.28
CA ALA A 177 29.00 -1.75 -8.42
C ALA A 177 29.76 -0.59 -9.08
N VAL A 178 29.13 0.58 -9.23
CA VAL A 178 29.78 1.80 -9.74
C VAL A 178 30.80 2.36 -8.75
N LEU A 179 30.51 2.25 -7.45
CA LEU A 179 31.42 2.74 -6.40
C LEU A 179 32.72 1.92 -6.33
N ASN A 180 32.62 0.58 -6.34
CA ASN A 180 33.73 -0.31 -5.96
C ASN A 180 34.68 -0.72 -7.10
N ARG A 181 34.36 -0.48 -8.38
CA ARG A 181 35.19 -0.94 -9.51
C ARG A 181 35.80 0.23 -10.30
N THR A 182 37.12 0.33 -10.27
CA THR A 182 37.90 1.31 -11.05
C THR A 182 38.40 0.73 -12.38
N ASP A 183 38.79 -0.54 -12.40
CA ASP A 183 39.63 -1.08 -13.49
C ASP A 183 38.82 -1.59 -14.69
N GLU A 184 37.51 -1.84 -14.51
CA GLU A 184 36.58 -2.30 -15.57
C GLU A 184 35.37 -1.36 -15.71
N LEU A 185 35.58 -0.06 -15.52
CA LEU A 185 34.51 0.93 -15.38
C LEU A 185 33.55 0.94 -16.57
N PHE A 186 34.05 0.84 -17.81
CA PHE A 186 33.21 0.82 -19.01
C PHE A 186 32.23 -0.37 -19.04
N THR A 187 32.72 -1.60 -18.80
CA THR A 187 31.90 -2.81 -18.77
C THR A 187 30.84 -2.74 -17.66
N VAL A 188 31.22 -2.19 -16.49
CA VAL A 188 30.30 -1.96 -15.38
C VAL A 188 29.21 -0.96 -15.76
N LEU A 189 29.58 0.18 -16.38
CA LEU A 189 28.64 1.20 -16.82
C LEU A 189 27.65 0.65 -17.86
N GLN A 190 28.11 -0.14 -18.84
CA GLN A 190 27.21 -0.80 -19.79
C GLN A 190 26.23 -1.75 -19.12
N ARG A 191 26.69 -2.54 -18.14
CA ARG A 191 25.84 -3.45 -17.37
C ARG A 191 24.81 -2.69 -16.54
N VAL A 192 25.23 -1.60 -15.88
CA VAL A 192 24.34 -0.72 -15.10
C VAL A 192 23.33 -0.04 -16.02
N LYS A 193 23.73 0.42 -17.21
CA LYS A 193 22.85 1.03 -18.21
C LYS A 193 21.68 0.10 -18.57
N LEU A 194 21.99 -1.15 -18.93
CA LEU A 194 20.97 -2.16 -19.25
C LEU A 194 20.12 -2.52 -18.02
N GLY A 195 20.75 -2.55 -16.84
CA GLY A 195 20.09 -2.78 -15.56
C GLY A 195 19.05 -1.72 -15.21
N VAL A 196 19.43 -0.44 -15.29
CA VAL A 196 18.55 0.71 -15.04
C VAL A 196 17.38 0.71 -16.02
N PHE A 197 17.63 0.43 -17.31
CA PHE A 197 16.55 0.30 -18.29
C PHE A 197 15.56 -0.82 -17.93
N THR A 198 16.06 -1.96 -17.45
CA THR A 198 15.22 -3.08 -17.00
C THR A 198 14.43 -2.71 -15.75
N LEU A 199 15.05 -2.02 -14.78
CA LEU A 199 14.37 -1.50 -13.60
C LEU A 199 13.29 -0.48 -13.95
N LYS A 200 13.53 0.41 -14.92
CA LYS A 200 12.52 1.34 -15.42
C LYS A 200 11.31 0.60 -15.99
N LYS A 201 11.53 -0.46 -16.78
CA LYS A 201 10.43 -1.33 -17.26
C LYS A 201 9.68 -1.99 -16.10
N CYS A 202 10.40 -2.42 -15.06
CA CYS A 202 9.82 -3.01 -13.85
C CYS A 202 8.93 -1.99 -13.12
N VAL A 203 9.41 -0.75 -12.92
CA VAL A 203 8.64 0.33 -12.29
C VAL A 203 7.41 0.72 -13.11
N ASN A 204 7.52 0.75 -14.44
CA ASN A 204 6.35 0.99 -15.29
C ASN A 204 5.31 -0.13 -15.16
N ALA A 205 5.72 -1.40 -15.17
CA ALA A 205 4.82 -2.53 -14.96
C ALA A 205 4.21 -2.50 -13.54
N PHE A 206 4.99 -2.10 -12.54
CA PHE A 206 4.51 -1.87 -11.18
C PHE A 206 3.40 -0.81 -11.15
N ASN A 207 3.60 0.36 -11.74
CA ASN A 207 2.58 1.42 -11.78
C ASN A 207 1.30 0.97 -12.50
N ASP A 208 1.44 0.17 -13.56
CA ASP A 208 0.30 -0.34 -14.33
C ASP A 208 -0.54 -1.38 -13.56
N ILE A 209 0.03 -2.03 -12.54
CA ILE A 209 -0.65 -3.04 -11.71
C ILE A 209 -1.13 -2.42 -10.39
N PHE A 210 -0.24 -1.71 -9.71
CA PHE A 210 -0.47 -1.22 -8.36
C PHE A 210 -0.91 0.24 -8.31
N GLY A 211 -0.78 1.01 -9.39
CA GLY A 211 -1.05 2.45 -9.36
C GLY A 211 -2.46 2.80 -8.91
N TRP A 212 -3.48 2.10 -9.45
CA TRP A 212 -4.87 2.28 -9.04
C TRP A 212 -5.15 1.76 -7.64
N THR A 213 -4.54 0.64 -7.25
CA THR A 213 -4.70 0.12 -5.88
C THR A 213 -4.05 1.05 -4.86
N THR A 214 -2.89 1.64 -5.15
CA THR A 214 -2.25 2.63 -4.29
C THR A 214 -3.08 3.90 -4.18
N LEU A 215 -3.67 4.38 -5.29
CA LEU A 215 -4.60 5.50 -5.27
C LEU A 215 -5.81 5.22 -4.37
N GLY A 216 -6.47 4.07 -4.59
CA GLY A 216 -7.60 3.64 -3.79
C GLY A 216 -7.25 3.48 -2.33
N SER A 217 -6.07 2.92 -2.02
CA SER A 217 -5.59 2.79 -0.65
C SER A 217 -5.37 4.13 0.03
N VAL A 218 -4.74 5.09 -0.64
CA VAL A 218 -4.54 6.46 -0.12
C VAL A 218 -5.89 7.12 0.18
N PHE A 219 -6.83 7.11 -0.77
CA PHE A 219 -8.16 7.69 -0.54
C PHE A 219 -8.92 7.00 0.58
N CYS A 220 -8.92 5.67 0.60
CA CYS A 220 -9.55 4.91 1.67
C CYS A 220 -8.97 5.28 3.04
N GLY A 221 -7.64 5.38 3.11
CA GLY A 221 -6.94 5.72 4.32
C GLY A 221 -7.31 7.12 4.80
N THR A 222 -7.30 8.10 3.90
CA THR A 222 -7.67 9.48 4.21
C THR A 222 -9.12 9.62 4.67
N PHE A 223 -10.08 9.02 3.95
CA PHE A 223 -11.49 9.12 4.33
C PHE A 223 -11.79 8.42 5.65
N LYS A 224 -11.17 7.27 5.92
CA LYS A 224 -11.28 6.62 7.23
C LYS A 224 -10.74 7.54 8.34
N CYS A 225 -9.57 8.15 8.15
CA CYS A 225 -9.05 9.14 9.10
C CYS A 225 -10.05 10.27 9.35
N PHE A 226 -10.74 10.76 8.31
CA PHE A 226 -11.75 11.82 8.46
C PHE A 226 -12.96 11.35 9.27
N VAL A 227 -13.45 10.14 9.03
CA VAL A 227 -14.54 9.55 9.84
C VAL A 227 -14.11 9.43 11.30
N TYR A 228 -12.91 8.94 11.59
CA TYR A 228 -12.42 8.82 12.96
C TYR A 228 -12.25 10.17 13.66
N ILE A 229 -11.72 11.16 12.93
CA ILE A 229 -11.56 12.51 13.45
C ILE A 229 -12.92 13.12 13.79
N ASP A 230 -13.92 12.97 12.93
CA ASP A 230 -15.29 13.46 13.17
C ASP A 230 -15.99 12.73 14.33
N VAL A 231 -15.79 11.41 14.46
CA VAL A 231 -16.31 10.66 15.61
C VAL A 231 -15.63 11.13 16.91
N ALA A 232 -14.31 11.32 16.89
CA ALA A 232 -13.55 11.80 18.04
C ALA A 232 -13.98 13.22 18.45
N SER A 233 -14.19 14.14 17.50
CA SER A 233 -14.61 15.52 17.79
C SER A 233 -16.02 15.61 18.39
N LYS A 234 -16.90 14.64 18.13
CA LYS A 234 -18.25 14.59 18.74
C LYS A 234 -18.26 13.91 20.10
N HIS A 235 -17.32 13.01 20.35
CA HIS A 235 -17.26 12.30 21.63
C HIS A 235 -16.70 13.18 22.77
N SER A 236 -16.04 14.30 22.49
CA SER A 236 -15.65 15.25 23.54
C SER A 236 -16.85 15.79 24.34
N GLU A 237 -17.99 16.04 23.67
CA GLU A 237 -19.23 16.50 24.33
C GLU A 237 -19.88 15.41 25.20
N VAL A 238 -19.80 14.14 24.75
CA VAL A 238 -20.31 13.00 25.52
C VAL A 238 -19.39 12.72 26.71
N VAL A 239 -18.07 12.76 26.53
CA VAL A 239 -17.10 12.51 27.61
C VAL A 239 -17.17 13.59 28.69
N GLU A 240 -17.38 14.87 28.35
CA GLU A 240 -17.67 15.94 29.33
C GLU A 240 -18.93 15.66 30.16
N MET A 241 -19.93 14.99 29.59
CA MET A 241 -21.17 14.62 30.30
C MET A 241 -20.95 13.45 31.27
N TRP A 242 -19.99 12.57 31.01
CA TRP A 242 -19.73 11.38 31.84
C TRP A 242 -18.65 11.59 32.93
N TRP A 243 -17.78 12.59 32.81
CA TRP A 243 -16.63 12.76 33.71
C TRP A 243 -16.44 14.24 34.12
N GLY A 244 -16.76 14.53 35.38
CA GLY A 244 -16.90 15.88 35.94
C GLY A 244 -15.67 16.80 35.89
N THR A 245 -15.95 18.08 36.14
CA THR A 245 -15.26 19.32 35.74
C THR A 245 -13.92 19.68 36.42
N GLU A 246 -13.18 18.78 37.05
CA GLU A 246 -11.97 19.19 37.79
C GLU A 246 -10.73 18.32 37.47
N GLY A 247 -9.96 18.69 36.43
CA GLY A 247 -8.72 17.98 36.06
C GLY A 247 -7.88 18.56 34.91
N ASP A 248 -7.71 19.88 34.83
CA ASP A 248 -7.59 20.63 33.56
C ASP A 248 -6.21 20.73 32.84
N GLN A 249 -5.24 19.84 33.07
CA GLN A 249 -4.00 19.81 32.24
C GLN A 249 -3.45 18.41 32.00
N LEU A 250 -3.58 17.51 32.97
CA LEU A 250 -3.26 16.10 32.79
C LEU A 250 -4.23 15.42 31.81
N HIS A 251 -5.48 15.91 31.74
CA HIS A 251 -6.52 15.42 30.82
C HIS A 251 -6.19 15.73 29.36
N PHE A 252 -5.69 16.93 29.04
CA PHE A 252 -5.30 17.29 27.67
C PHE A 252 -4.05 16.53 27.19
N LEU A 253 -3.09 16.27 28.08
CA LEU A 253 -1.94 15.41 27.80
C LEU A 253 -2.35 13.94 27.65
N CYS A 254 -3.33 13.47 28.43
CA CYS A 254 -3.95 12.16 28.24
C CYS A 254 -4.79 12.10 26.96
N GLU A 255 -5.46 13.16 26.51
CA GLU A 255 -6.23 13.24 25.25
C GLU A 255 -5.31 13.26 24.03
N ILE A 256 -4.24 14.07 24.04
CA ILE A 256 -3.19 14.02 23.00
C ILE A 256 -2.46 12.67 23.06
N GLY A 257 -2.24 12.15 24.27
CA GLY A 257 -1.73 10.80 24.51
C GLY A 257 -2.68 9.75 23.97
N PHE A 258 -4.00 9.91 24.09
CA PHE A 258 -5.05 9.00 23.65
C PHE A 258 -5.28 9.10 22.16
N ILE A 259 -5.09 10.26 21.55
CA ILE A 259 -5.02 10.45 20.10
C ILE A 259 -3.72 9.82 19.58
N ALA A 260 -2.57 10.06 20.20
CA ALA A 260 -1.31 9.41 19.85
C ALA A 260 -1.34 7.88 20.07
N VAL A 261 -2.06 7.40 21.07
CA VAL A 261 -2.36 6.00 21.38
C VAL A 261 -3.50 5.47 20.51
N MET A 262 -4.39 6.30 19.96
CA MET A 262 -5.30 5.93 18.87
C MET A 262 -4.54 5.79 17.55
N TRP A 263 -3.48 6.58 17.35
CA TRP A 263 -2.53 6.45 16.25
C TRP A 263 -1.55 5.27 16.45
N VAL A 264 -1.29 4.81 17.68
CA VAL A 264 -0.35 3.71 18.00
C VAL A 264 -1.04 2.44 18.54
N GLY A 265 -2.36 2.45 18.73
CA GLY A 265 -3.15 1.36 19.26
C GLY A 265 -3.21 1.33 20.80
N VAL A 266 -4.37 0.86 21.29
CA VAL A 266 -4.63 0.33 22.65
C VAL A 266 -5.34 1.30 23.61
N LEU A 267 -6.69 1.30 23.62
CA LEU A 267 -7.63 1.58 24.77
C LEU A 267 -8.98 2.28 24.48
N ALA A 268 -9.78 1.78 23.50
CA ALA A 268 -11.27 1.77 23.37
C ALA A 268 -11.84 2.50 22.15
N PRO A 269 -12.59 1.92 21.16
CA PRO A 269 -13.14 0.56 20.85
C PRO A 269 -12.64 -0.07 19.50
N TYR A 270 -12.57 -1.40 19.34
CA TYR A 270 -11.23 -1.95 19.57
C TYR A 270 -10.53 -2.99 18.70
N LEU A 271 -11.01 -3.34 17.51
CA LEU A 271 -10.31 -4.30 16.64
C LEU A 271 -10.01 -3.74 15.25
N ASP A 272 -10.97 -3.02 14.66
CA ASP A 272 -10.81 -2.35 13.37
C ASP A 272 -9.60 -1.40 13.31
N ASN A 273 -9.31 -0.66 14.40
CA ASN A 273 -8.23 0.33 14.42
C ASN A 273 -6.83 -0.29 14.26
N SER A 274 -6.61 -1.50 14.79
CA SER A 274 -5.31 -2.17 14.68
C SER A 274 -5.02 -2.58 13.23
N VAL A 275 -6.04 -3.04 12.52
CA VAL A 275 -5.94 -3.47 11.14
C VAL A 275 -5.80 -2.27 10.21
N ILE A 276 -6.50 -1.18 10.52
CA ILE A 276 -6.36 0.09 9.80
C ILE A 276 -4.96 0.67 10.01
N ALA A 277 -4.41 0.66 11.22
CA ALA A 277 -3.04 1.10 11.48
C ALA A 277 -2.02 0.29 10.68
N LEU A 278 -2.17 -1.03 10.61
CA LEU A 278 -1.33 -1.89 9.76
C LEU A 278 -1.45 -1.55 8.27
N PHE A 279 -2.67 -1.26 7.81
CA PHE A 279 -2.91 -0.86 6.43
C PHE A 279 -2.28 0.49 6.09
N GLN A 280 -2.46 1.50 6.96
CA GLN A 280 -1.86 2.82 6.83
C GLN A 280 -0.33 2.72 6.84
N THR A 281 0.22 1.86 7.71
CA THR A 281 1.65 1.55 7.73
C THR A 281 2.10 1.00 6.37
N GLY A 282 1.30 0.15 5.73
CA GLY A 282 1.57 -0.34 4.37
C GLY A 282 1.63 0.76 3.30
N ILE A 283 0.72 1.74 3.34
CA ILE A 283 0.73 2.91 2.43
C ILE A 283 1.97 3.77 2.68
N VAL A 284 2.24 4.08 3.95
CA VAL A 284 3.38 4.89 4.36
C VAL A 284 4.69 4.21 3.93
N LEU A 285 4.83 2.90 4.16
CA LEU A 285 5.97 2.11 3.69
C LEU A 285 6.10 2.12 2.17
N THR A 286 4.99 2.01 1.43
CA THR A 286 4.99 2.12 -0.03
C THR A 286 5.55 3.46 -0.50
N ILE A 287 5.14 4.56 0.13
CA ILE A 287 5.62 5.90 -0.18
C ILE A 287 7.11 6.03 0.16
N PHE A 288 7.53 5.61 1.36
CA PHE A 288 8.94 5.65 1.77
C PHE A 288 9.85 4.78 0.90
N LEU A 289 9.42 3.59 0.51
CA LEU A 289 10.20 2.73 -0.37
C LEU A 289 10.31 3.33 -1.77
N SER A 290 9.24 3.94 -2.29
CA SER A 290 9.26 4.64 -3.57
C SER A 290 10.25 5.82 -3.54
N ASP A 291 10.19 6.64 -2.48
CA ASP A 291 11.11 7.76 -2.25
C ASP A 291 12.57 7.29 -2.13
N LYS A 292 12.80 6.22 -1.35
CA LYS A 292 14.14 5.64 -1.18
C LYS A 292 14.72 5.11 -2.48
N ILE A 293 13.90 4.56 -3.37
CA ILE A 293 14.34 4.15 -4.72
C ILE A 293 14.75 5.36 -5.56
N LEU A 294 14.00 6.47 -5.48
CA LEU A 294 14.36 7.72 -6.17
C LEU A 294 15.68 8.28 -5.64
N ASN A 295 15.85 8.35 -4.32
CA ASN A 295 17.09 8.80 -3.69
C ASN A 295 18.29 7.91 -4.08
N GLU A 296 18.10 6.59 -4.12
CA GLU A 296 19.16 5.66 -4.54
C GLU A 296 19.50 5.82 -6.03
N PHE A 297 18.52 6.12 -6.87
CA PHE A 297 18.76 6.44 -8.28
C PHE A 297 19.54 7.75 -8.44
N ASP A 298 19.17 8.79 -7.69
CA ASP A 298 19.85 10.08 -7.75
C ASP A 298 21.31 9.94 -7.24
N ASN A 299 21.54 9.17 -6.17
CA ASN A 299 22.88 8.81 -5.70
C ASN A 299 23.72 8.08 -6.78
N LEU A 300 23.10 7.15 -7.53
CA LEU A 300 23.78 6.47 -8.63
C LEU A 300 24.21 7.45 -9.72
N LEU A 301 23.37 8.44 -10.04
CA LEU A 301 23.65 9.48 -11.02
C LEU A 301 24.80 10.38 -10.57
N ASP A 302 24.78 10.80 -9.31
CA ASP A 302 25.81 11.66 -8.71
C ASP A 302 27.18 10.97 -8.69
N LEU A 303 27.21 9.68 -8.33
CA LEU A 303 28.44 8.89 -8.39
C LEU A 303 28.98 8.75 -9.82
N ALA A 304 28.09 8.58 -10.81
CA ALA A 304 28.50 8.54 -12.21
C ALA A 304 29.10 9.87 -12.68
N TRP A 305 28.54 11.00 -12.23
CA TRP A 305 29.09 12.34 -12.48
C TRP A 305 30.45 12.56 -11.80
N GLN A 306 30.62 12.13 -10.55
CA GLN A 306 31.89 12.25 -9.84
C GLN A 306 32.99 11.44 -10.53
N ARG A 307 32.68 10.23 -11.02
CA ARG A 307 33.63 9.37 -11.74
C ARG A 307 34.05 9.93 -13.10
N LYS A 308 33.21 10.72 -13.75
CA LYS A 308 33.54 11.42 -15.01
C LYS A 308 34.81 12.26 -14.88
N GLY A 309 35.04 12.92 -13.75
CA GLY A 309 36.20 13.78 -13.52
C GLY A 309 37.53 13.02 -13.41
N LEU A 310 37.50 11.71 -13.13
CA LEU A 310 38.70 10.89 -12.91
C LEU A 310 39.28 10.29 -14.19
N ASN A 311 38.50 10.21 -15.28
CA ASN A 311 38.93 9.54 -16.51
C ASN A 311 38.51 10.35 -17.76
N PRO A 312 39.26 11.39 -18.15
CA PRO A 312 38.91 12.27 -19.27
C PRO A 312 38.82 11.54 -20.61
N HIS A 313 39.55 10.44 -20.78
CA HIS A 313 39.48 9.59 -21.99
C HIS A 313 38.09 8.99 -22.24
N LEU A 314 37.26 8.84 -21.20
CA LEU A 314 35.91 8.27 -21.28
C LEU A 314 34.80 9.33 -21.25
N ASP A 315 35.13 10.63 -21.32
CA ASP A 315 34.17 11.74 -21.13
C ASP A 315 32.91 11.62 -22.01
N LYS A 316 33.10 11.27 -23.29
CA LYS A 316 32.00 11.11 -24.25
C LYS A 316 31.08 9.95 -23.86
N GLU A 317 31.66 8.82 -23.44
CA GLU A 317 30.89 7.64 -23.04
C GLU A 317 30.16 7.85 -21.72
N PHE A 318 30.77 8.57 -20.78
CA PHE A 318 30.12 9.02 -19.55
C PHE A 318 28.93 9.91 -19.82
N LYS A 319 29.07 10.92 -20.69
CA LYS A 319 27.95 11.80 -21.08
C LYS A 319 26.79 11.00 -21.68
N LEU A 320 27.09 10.04 -22.57
CA LEU A 320 26.07 9.17 -23.15
C LEU A 320 25.43 8.23 -22.12
N PHE A 321 26.22 7.69 -21.19
CA PHE A 321 25.72 6.87 -20.09
C PHE A 321 24.78 7.66 -19.19
N VAL A 322 25.23 8.82 -18.69
CA VAL A 322 24.46 9.66 -17.77
C VAL A 322 23.17 10.13 -18.41
N SER A 323 23.24 10.69 -19.63
CA SER A 323 22.05 11.10 -20.37
C SER A 323 21.05 9.95 -20.54
N PHE A 324 21.54 8.74 -20.86
CA PHE A 324 20.67 7.58 -20.96
C PHE A 324 20.04 7.20 -19.61
N VAL A 325 20.82 7.18 -18.53
CA VAL A 325 20.33 6.83 -17.19
C VAL A 325 19.28 7.85 -16.75
N GLU A 326 19.55 9.13 -16.93
CA GLU A 326 18.66 10.25 -16.60
C GLU A 326 17.31 10.15 -17.37
N CYS A 327 17.35 9.87 -18.68
CA CYS A 327 16.14 9.62 -19.46
C CYS A 327 15.32 8.42 -18.97
N ASN A 328 15.95 7.51 -18.21
CA ASN A 328 15.31 6.32 -17.65
C ASN A 328 15.02 6.43 -16.14
N ARG A 329 15.00 7.66 -15.58
CA ARG A 329 14.65 7.89 -14.17
C ARG A 329 13.31 7.21 -13.82
N PRO A 330 13.25 6.37 -12.77
CA PRO A 330 11.99 5.76 -12.35
C PRO A 330 11.02 6.86 -11.92
N ARG A 331 9.73 6.62 -12.15
CA ARG A 331 8.65 7.52 -11.71
C ARG A 331 7.57 6.62 -11.13
N PHE A 332 7.32 6.73 -9.83
CA PHE A 332 6.23 6.02 -9.17
C PHE A 332 4.98 6.89 -9.23
N THR A 333 3.86 6.34 -9.67
CA THR A 333 2.63 7.13 -9.85
C THR A 333 1.41 6.37 -9.40
N ALA A 334 0.52 7.03 -8.66
CA ALA A 334 -0.78 6.49 -8.29
C ALA A 334 -1.76 6.72 -9.46
N ALA A 335 -1.94 5.71 -10.30
CA ALA A 335 -2.80 5.73 -11.49
C ALA A 335 -2.58 6.93 -12.42
N ARG A 336 -1.34 7.45 -12.47
CA ARG A 336 -0.93 8.64 -13.23
C ARG A 336 -1.56 9.96 -12.77
N PHE A 337 -2.36 9.98 -11.70
CA PHE A 337 -2.91 11.21 -11.13
C PHE A 337 -1.85 12.03 -10.38
N PHE A 338 -1.02 11.35 -9.57
CA PHE A 338 0.07 12.00 -8.86
C PHE A 338 1.31 11.09 -8.76
N ALA A 339 2.47 11.73 -8.61
CA ALA A 339 3.72 11.05 -8.32
C ALA A 339 3.76 10.64 -6.84
N ILE A 340 4.23 9.42 -6.57
CA ILE A 340 4.39 8.89 -5.21
C ILE A 340 5.80 9.25 -4.74
N ASP A 341 5.87 10.23 -3.85
CA ASP A 341 7.10 10.74 -3.24
C ASP A 341 6.85 11.13 -1.78
N ARG A 342 7.90 11.50 -1.04
CA ARG A 342 7.76 11.95 0.34
C ARG A 342 6.82 13.17 0.50
N SER A 343 6.72 14.04 -0.51
CA SER A 343 5.81 15.19 -0.49
C SER A 343 4.34 14.77 -0.42
N THR A 344 4.02 13.59 -0.93
CA THR A 344 2.68 13.00 -0.91
C THR A 344 2.18 12.80 0.52
N LEU A 345 3.05 12.34 1.44
CA LEU A 345 2.68 12.19 2.86
C LEU A 345 2.30 13.53 3.49
N PHE A 346 3.12 14.56 3.26
CA PHE A 346 2.83 15.90 3.78
C PHE A 346 1.55 16.48 3.19
N LYS A 347 1.26 16.24 1.90
CA LYS A 347 -0.02 16.64 1.29
C LYS A 347 -1.22 15.96 1.93
N ILE A 348 -1.12 14.65 2.21
CA ILE A 348 -2.19 13.90 2.90
C ILE A 348 -2.39 14.46 4.30
N ILE A 349 -1.31 14.63 5.08
CA ILE A 349 -1.37 15.18 6.45
C ILE A 349 -1.96 16.59 6.44
N ASN A 350 -1.50 17.48 5.56
CA ASN A 350 -2.01 18.85 5.46
C ASN A 350 -3.49 18.87 5.08
N SER A 351 -3.92 17.99 4.19
CA SER A 351 -5.33 17.85 3.83
C SER A 351 -6.16 17.36 5.02
N SER A 352 -5.63 16.42 5.80
CA SER A 352 -6.29 15.93 7.03
C SER A 352 -6.40 17.00 8.11
N ILE A 353 -5.34 17.78 8.33
CA ILE A 353 -5.37 18.91 9.28
C ILE A 353 -6.37 19.97 8.81
N GLY A 354 -6.35 20.32 7.52
CA GLY A 354 -7.30 21.28 6.95
C GLY A 354 -8.75 20.82 7.13
N PHE A 355 -9.04 19.55 6.85
CA PHE A 355 -10.35 18.97 7.08
C PHE A 355 -10.74 18.99 8.57
N PHE A 356 -9.82 18.62 9.46
CA PHE A 356 -10.05 18.67 10.91
C PHE A 356 -10.39 20.07 11.40
N LEU A 357 -9.67 21.09 10.93
CA LEU A 357 -9.97 22.49 11.28
C LEU A 357 -11.36 22.92 10.81
N ILE A 358 -11.76 22.53 9.59
CA ILE A 358 -13.12 22.80 9.07
C ILE A 358 -14.17 22.10 9.93
N MET A 359 -13.92 20.86 10.34
CA MET A 359 -14.82 20.12 11.22
C MET A 359 -14.99 20.84 12.56
N ILE A 360 -13.89 21.23 13.21
CA ILE A 360 -13.93 21.99 14.47
C ILE A 360 -14.70 23.30 14.30
N GLN A 361 -14.50 24.03 13.20
CA GLN A 361 -15.19 25.32 12.95
C GLN A 361 -16.67 25.17 12.61
N SER A 362 -17.12 23.97 12.22
CA SER A 362 -18.51 23.71 11.85
C SER A 362 -19.37 23.30 13.06
N TYR A 363 -18.72 23.03 14.19
CA TYR A 363 -19.35 22.92 15.52
C TYR A 363 -19.28 24.29 16.20
#